data_AF-A0A947T9V3-F1
#
_entry.id   AF-A0A947T9V3-F1
#
_cell.length_a   1.000
_cell.length_b   1.000
_cell.length_c   1.000
_cell.angle_alpha   90.00
_cell.angle_beta   90.00
_cell.angle_gamma   90.00
#
_symmetry.space_group_name_H-M   'P 1'
#
loop_
_entity.id
_entity.type
_entity.pdbx_description
1 polymer ?
#
loop_
_entity_poly.entity_id
_entity_poly.type
_entity_poly.pdbx_seq_one_letter_code
_entity_poly.pdbx_strand_id
1 'polypeptide(L)' 'VEGLGWVGFDISNGISPDQRYVRVATGRDYREAAPITGITFGGASQELQVEVAVAQRQVQQ' A
#
# COMPACT_ATOMS: atom_id res chain seq x y z
N VAL A 1 15.05 -18.02 -9.88
CA VAL A 1 13.85 -18.84 -10.20
C VAL A 1 13.27 -18.27 -11.48
N GLU A 2 13.36 -19.03 -12.56
CA GLU A 2 12.78 -18.61 -13.84
C GLU A 2 11.26 -18.50 -13.70
N GLY A 3 10.68 -17.40 -14.18
CA GLY A 3 9.23 -17.17 -14.14
C GLY A 3 8.62 -16.63 -12.83
N LEU A 4 9.43 -16.28 -11.82
CA LEU A 4 8.89 -15.87 -10.50
C LEU A 4 8.07 -14.55 -10.52
N GLY A 5 8.36 -13.63 -11.45
CA GLY A 5 7.71 -12.32 -11.51
C GLY A 5 8.14 -11.39 -10.37
N TRP A 6 7.28 -10.42 -10.03
CA TRP A 6 7.55 -9.41 -8.99
C TRP A 6 7.37 -9.99 -7.58
N VAL A 7 8.38 -9.77 -6.73
CA VAL A 7 8.37 -10.18 -5.32
C VAL A 7 8.37 -8.95 -4.43
N GLY A 8 7.40 -8.85 -3.53
CA GLY A 8 7.34 -7.78 -2.53
C GLY A 8 8.19 -8.11 -1.31
N PHE A 9 8.73 -7.06 -0.67
CA PHE A 9 9.47 -7.15 0.58
C PHE A 9 9.06 -6.01 1.51
N ASP A 10 8.77 -6.35 2.76
CA ASP A 10 8.62 -5.40 3.86
C ASP A 10 9.86 -5.50 4.77
N ILE A 11 10.79 -4.58 4.56
CA ILE A 11 12.08 -4.56 5.28
C ILE A 11 11.86 -4.24 6.76
N SER A 12 10.85 -3.42 7.10
CA SER A 12 10.56 -3.03 8.48
C SER A 12 10.15 -4.22 9.34
N ASN A 13 9.50 -5.21 8.74
CA ASN A 13 9.03 -6.42 9.42
C ASN A 13 9.81 -7.69 9.04
N GLY A 14 10.77 -7.61 8.12
CA GLY A 14 11.59 -8.75 7.69
C GLY A 14 10.81 -9.87 6.99
N ILE A 15 9.66 -9.55 6.38
CA ILE A 15 8.77 -10.53 5.74
C ILE A 15 8.40 -10.11 4.31
N SER A 16 8.00 -11.08 3.48
CA SER A 16 7.30 -10.77 2.22
C SER A 16 5.82 -10.49 2.50
N PRO A 17 5.17 -9.56 1.77
CA PRO A 17 3.75 -9.28 1.92
C PRO A 17 2.89 -10.55 1.76
N ASP A 18 1.94 -10.72 2.68
CA ASP A 18 0.94 -11.77 2.63
C ASP A 18 -0.47 -11.17 2.54
N GLN A 19 -1.51 -11.97 2.87
CA GLN A 19 -2.91 -11.56 2.79
C GLN A 19 -3.28 -10.35 3.67
N ARG A 20 -2.39 -9.91 4.57
CA ARG A 20 -2.60 -8.72 5.41
C ARG A 20 -2.29 -7.41 4.68
N TYR A 21 -1.64 -7.46 3.52
CA TYR A 21 -1.24 -6.28 2.76
C TYR A 21 -2.17 -6.04 1.58
N VAL A 22 -2.60 -4.79 1.41
CA VAL A 22 -3.32 -4.33 0.21
C VAL A 22 -2.35 -3.52 -0.65
N ARG A 23 -2.06 -4.00 -1.85
CA ARG A 23 -1.26 -3.24 -2.82
C ARG A 23 -2.11 -2.12 -3.41
N VAL A 24 -1.75 -0.87 -3.14
CA VAL A 24 -2.49 0.32 -3.61
C VAL A 24 -1.92 0.88 -4.93
N ALA A 25 -0.59 0.89 -5.10
CA ALA A 25 0.08 1.38 -6.29
C ALA A 25 1.42 0.65 -6.55
N THR A 26 1.92 0.73 -7.77
CA THR A 26 3.26 0.26 -8.16
C THR A 26 3.90 1.26 -9.12
N GLY A 27 5.17 1.56 -8.91
CA GLY A 27 5.94 2.47 -9.75
C GLY A 27 7.43 2.17 -9.62
N ARG A 28 8.22 2.66 -10.58
CA ARG A 28 9.68 2.53 -10.56
C ARG A 28 10.33 3.35 -9.47
N ASP A 29 9.66 4.43 -9.06
CA ASP A 29 10.07 5.29 -7.96
C ASP A 29 8.85 5.84 -7.21
N TYR A 30 9.12 6.65 -6.18
CA TYR A 30 8.07 7.27 -5.38
C TYR A 30 7.11 8.14 -6.19
N ARG A 31 7.57 8.84 -7.23
CA ARG A 31 6.73 9.78 -8.00
C ARG A 31 5.65 9.04 -8.78
N GLU A 32 5.95 7.84 -9.27
CA GLU A 32 4.99 7.00 -10.00
C GLU A 32 3.97 6.31 -9.07
N ALA A 33 4.25 6.21 -7.77
CA ALA A 33 3.38 5.55 -6.78
C ALA A 33 2.88 6.50 -5.66
N ALA A 34 3.14 7.80 -5.78
CA ALA A 34 2.82 8.78 -4.75
C ALA A 34 1.30 8.95 -4.63
N PRO A 35 0.74 8.90 -3.41
CA PRO A 35 -0.69 9.12 -3.21
C PRO A 35 -1.09 10.58 -3.50
N ILE A 36 -0.17 11.52 -3.31
CA ILE A 36 -0.35 12.96 -3.57
C ILE A 36 0.97 13.50 -4.14
N THR A 37 0.89 14.38 -5.15
CA THR A 37 2.04 15.11 -5.70
C THR A 37 1.73 16.60 -5.83
N GLY A 38 2.74 17.46 -5.77
CA GLY A 38 2.60 18.92 -5.94
C GLY A 38 2.92 19.74 -4.70
N ILE A 39 2.73 21.05 -4.80
CA ILE A 39 2.99 22.04 -3.75
C ILE A 39 1.69 22.84 -3.54
N THR A 40 1.30 23.07 -2.29
CA THR A 40 0.12 23.88 -1.94
C THR A 40 0.55 25.25 -1.41
N PHE A 41 -0.06 26.33 -1.88
CA PHE A 41 0.19 27.70 -1.41
C PHE A 41 -1.04 28.25 -0.67
N GLY A 42 -0.86 28.77 0.55
CA GLY A 42 -1.95 29.20 1.43
C GLY A 42 -2.37 28.12 2.45
N GLY A 43 -2.81 28.55 3.64
CA GLY A 43 -3.06 27.67 4.79
C GLY A 43 -4.53 27.53 5.14
N ALA A 44 -5.21 26.61 4.47
CA ALA A 44 -6.38 25.93 5.05
C ALA A 44 -5.90 24.62 5.70
N SER A 45 -6.66 24.06 6.64
CA SER A 45 -6.33 22.76 7.24
C SER A 45 -6.32 21.66 6.18
N GLN A 46 -5.30 20.81 6.22
CA GLN A 46 -5.21 19.60 5.39
C GLN A 46 -5.50 18.38 6.25
N GLU A 47 -6.32 17.47 5.74
CA GLU A 47 -6.67 16.21 6.40
C GLU A 47 -6.55 15.07 5.40
N LEU A 48 -5.90 13.96 5.81
CA LEU A 48 -5.85 12.72 5.05
C LEU A 48 -6.63 11.65 5.83
N GLN A 49 -7.76 11.23 5.27
CA GLN A 49 -8.56 10.13 5.81
C GLN A 49 -8.31 8.88 4.96
N VAL A 50 -8.02 7.76 5.65
CA VAL A 50 -7.84 6.44 5.03
C VAL A 50 -8.71 5.44 5.78
N GLU A 51 -9.49 4.65 5.05
CA GLU A 51 -10.36 3.62 5.61
C GLU A 51 -10.12 2.29 4.91
N VAL A 52 -10.11 1.20 5.69
CA VAL A 52 -10.04 -0.18 5.20
C VAL A 52 -11.05 -1.01 5.97
N ALA A 53 -12.02 -1.59 5.26
CA ALA A 53 -12.99 -2.52 5.82
C ALA A 53 -12.56 -3.96 5.55
N VAL A 54 -12.43 -4.79 6.60
CA VAL A 54 -12.08 -6.21 6.49
C VAL A 54 -13.23 -7.04 7.04
N ALA A 55 -13.80 -7.92 6.21
CA ALA A 55 -14.80 -8.89 6.66
C ALA A 55 -14.10 -10.16 7.17
N GLN A 56 -14.45 -10.62 8.37
CA GLN A 56 -14.02 -11.93 8.85
C GLN A 56 -14.68 -13.03 8.02
N ARG A 57 -13.86 -13.89 7.42
CA ARG A 57 -14.34 -15.11 6.78
C ARG A 57 -14.70 -16.11 7.88
N GLN A 58 -15.98 -16.34 8.13
CA GLN A 58 -16.41 -17.46 8.98
C GLN A 58 -16.06 -18.75 8.25
N VAL A 59 -15.06 -19.48 8.75
CA VAL A 59 -14.77 -20.83 8.28
C VAL A 59 -15.85 -21.73 8.90
N GLN A 60 -16.81 -22.18 8.08
CA GLN A 60 -17.76 -23.20 8.48
C GLN A 60 -16.98 -24.51 8.70
N GLN A 61 -17.08 -25.05 9.92
CA GLN A 61 -16.54 -26.36 10.28
C GLN A 61 -17.40 -27.48 9.69
#